data_AF-Q7XJ68-F1
#
_entry.id   AF-Q7XJ68-F1
#
_cell.length_a   1.000
_cell.length_b   1.000
_cell.length_c   1.000
_cell.angle_alpha   90.00
_cell.angle_beta   90.00
_cell.angle_gamma   90.00
#
_symmetry.space_group_name_H-M   'P 1'
#
loop_
_entity.id
_entity.type
_entity.pdbx_description
1 polymer ?
#
loop_
_entity_poly.entity_id
_entity_poly.type
_entity_poly.pdbx_seq_one_letter_code
_entity_poly.pdbx_strand_id
1 'polypeptide(L)'
;LLYNEKQVKDRFELKAWVCVSGEFDSFGISEVIYQSVVGVHKEFADLNLLQVDLVKHLRGKRFLLVLDDVWSESYEDWKTLVGPFHACAPG
;
A
#
# COMPACT_ATOMS: atom_id res chain seq x y z
N LEU A 1 9.17 15.35 -9.03
CA LEU A 1 8.56 14.09 -8.56
C LEU A 1 7.19 13.92 -9.21
N LEU A 2 7.08 12.97 -10.14
CA LEU A 2 5.84 12.64 -10.89
C LEU A 2 4.63 12.38 -9.97
N TYR A 3 4.86 11.84 -8.77
CA TYR A 3 3.83 11.52 -7.77
C TYR A 3 2.86 12.68 -7.44
N ASN A 4 3.34 13.93 -7.53
CA ASN A 4 2.56 15.12 -7.21
C ASN A 4 2.03 15.88 -8.43
N GLU A 5 2.31 15.40 -9.64
CA GLU A 5 1.82 16.03 -10.86
C GLU A 5 0.31 15.89 -10.98
N LYS A 6 -0.32 16.91 -11.56
CA LYS A 6 -1.77 17.00 -11.70
C LYS A 6 -2.34 15.78 -12.44
N GLN A 7 -1.69 15.35 -13.51
CA GLN A 7 -2.10 14.18 -14.29
C GLN A 7 -2.12 12.88 -13.47
N VAL A 8 -1.18 12.73 -12.54
CA VAL A 8 -1.13 11.57 -11.62
C VAL A 8 -2.24 11.67 -10.58
N LYS A 9 -2.48 12.87 -10.03
CA LYS A 9 -3.59 13.12 -9.09
C LYS A 9 -4.97 12.90 -9.73
N ASP A 10 -5.12 13.22 -11.01
CA ASP A 10 -6.38 13.07 -11.74
C ASP A 10 -6.61 11.61 -12.18
N ARG A 11 -5.55 10.78 -12.25
CA ARG A 11 -5.64 9.36 -12.65
C ARG A 11 -5.85 8.40 -11.47
N PHE A 12 -5.24 8.66 -10.32
CA PHE A 12 -5.28 7.76 -9.17
C PHE A 12 -6.10 8.36 -8.03
N GLU A 13 -7.08 7.59 -7.54
CA GLU A 13 -7.97 7.98 -6.45
C GLU A 13 -7.29 7.88 -5.09
N LEU A 14 -6.39 6.91 -4.95
CA LEU A 14 -5.67 6.61 -3.73
C LEU A 14 -4.18 6.56 -4.01
N LYS A 15 -3.37 7.00 -3.06
CA LYS A 15 -1.92 6.97 -3.18
C LYS A 15 -1.26 6.72 -1.84
N ALA A 16 -0.15 5.97 -1.86
CA ALA A 16 0.70 5.79 -0.70
C ALA A 16 2.17 5.86 -1.14
N TRP A 17 3.00 6.46 -0.28
CA TRP A 17 4.45 6.42 -0.39
C TRP A 17 4.99 5.87 0.92
N VAL A 18 5.70 4.75 0.85
CA VAL A 18 6.38 4.16 2.01
C VAL A 18 7.88 4.18 1.75
N CYS A 19 8.64 4.69 2.72
CA CYS A 19 10.09 4.53 2.76
C CYS A 19 10.39 3.28 3.57
N VAL A 20 11.02 2.27 2.96
CA VAL A 20 11.35 1.00 3.61
C VAL A 20 12.81 1.05 4.05
N SER A 21 13.12 1.85 5.07
CA SER A 21 14.46 1.91 5.62
C SER A 21 14.70 0.75 6.59
N GLY A 22 15.46 -0.27 6.17
CA GLY A 22 15.87 -1.40 7.02
C GLY A 22 15.31 -2.74 6.58
N GLU A 23 14.83 -3.54 7.54
CA GLU A 23 14.25 -4.87 7.27
C GLU A 23 12.87 -4.75 6.61
N PHE A 24 12.55 -5.68 5.72
CA PHE A 24 11.26 -5.72 5.07
C PHE A 24 10.20 -6.26 6.04
N ASP A 25 9.41 -5.35 6.61
CA ASP A 25 8.27 -5.69 7.48
C ASP A 25 6.94 -5.51 6.75
N SER A 26 6.34 -6.62 6.31
CA SER A 26 5.04 -6.61 5.64
C SER A 26 3.94 -5.98 6.48
N PHE A 27 4.00 -6.10 7.80
CA PHE A 27 2.99 -5.54 8.71
C PHE A 27 3.13 -4.02 8.80
N GLY A 28 4.30 -3.52 9.21
CA GLY A 28 4.55 -2.07 9.31
C GLY A 28 4.35 -1.35 7.97
N ILE A 29 4.80 -1.94 6.86
CA ILE A 29 4.57 -1.36 5.52
C ILE A 29 3.06 -1.30 5.23
N SER A 30 2.31 -2.37 5.49
CA SER A 30 0.85 -2.40 5.27
C SER A 30 0.12 -1.39 6.15
N GLU A 31 0.58 -1.13 7.37
CA GLU A 31 -0.01 -0.12 8.26
C GLU A 31 0.18 1.30 7.72
N VAL A 32 1.39 1.65 7.26
CA VAL A 32 1.65 2.96 6.64
C VAL A 32 0.80 3.16 5.38
N ILE A 33 0.66 2.12 4.57
CA ILE A 33 -0.21 2.14 3.39
C ILE A 33 -1.67 2.35 3.81
N TYR A 34 -2.15 1.62 4.81
CA TYR A 34 -3.51 1.76 5.32
C TYR A 34 -3.79 3.17 5.81
N GLN A 35 -2.89 3.74 6.62
CA GLN A 35 -3.02 5.12 7.10
C GLN A 35 -3.04 6.13 5.95
N SER A 36 -2.25 5.91 4.89
CA SER A 36 -2.23 6.76 3.70
C SER A 36 -3.52 6.68 2.88
N VAL A 37 -4.11 5.48 2.78
CA VAL A 37 -5.31 5.20 1.99
C VAL A 37 -6.59 5.63 2.71
N VAL A 38 -6.68 5.36 4.01
CA VAL A 38 -7.90 5.57 4.80
C VAL A 38 -7.88 6.91 5.54
N GLY A 39 -6.68 7.46 5.80
CA GLY A 39 -6.52 8.73 6.52
C GLY A 39 -6.76 8.64 8.02
N VAL A 40 -6.81 7.43 8.59
CA VAL A 40 -7.01 7.20 10.02
C VAL A 40 -5.97 6.22 10.56
N HIS A 41 -5.57 6.44 11.81
CA HIS A 41 -4.80 5.48 12.57
C HIS A 41 -5.75 4.43 13.16
N LYS A 42 -5.52 3.16 12.87
CA LYS A 42 -6.25 2.02 13.42
C LYS A 42 -5.25 0.92 13.73
N GLU A 43 -5.33 0.37 14.94
CA GLU A 43 -4.52 -0.77 15.34
C GLU A 43 -5.13 -2.07 14.83
N PHE A 44 -4.28 -2.99 14.39
CA PHE A 44 -4.66 -4.31 13.94
C PHE A 44 -3.94 -5.38 14.75
N ALA A 45 -4.65 -6.44 15.12
CA ALA A 45 -4.06 -7.54 15.89
C ALA A 45 -3.13 -8.44 15.05
N ASP A 46 -3.33 -8.48 13.73
CA ASP A 46 -2.50 -9.25 12.80
C ASP A 46 -2.57 -8.69 11.37
N LEU A 47 -1.63 -9.14 10.53
CA LEU A 47 -1.50 -8.73 9.13
C LEU A 47 -2.75 -9.06 8.30
N ASN A 48 -3.41 -10.19 8.57
CA ASN A 48 -4.57 -10.61 7.80
C ASN A 48 -5.76 -9.68 8.03
N LEU A 49 -6.03 -9.29 9.28
CA LEU A 49 -7.08 -8.32 9.62
C LEU A 49 -6.83 -6.96 8.97
N LEU A 50 -5.58 -6.50 8.99
CA LEU A 50 -5.13 -5.29 8.31
C LEU A 50 -5.38 -5.38 6.80
N GLN A 51 -4.91 -6.44 6.16
CA GLN A 51 -5.03 -6.64 4.72
C GLN A 51 -6.48 -6.80 4.25
N VAL A 52 -7.32 -7.49 5.02
CA VAL A 52 -8.76 -7.62 4.73
C VAL A 52 -9.45 -6.26 4.75
N ASP A 53 -9.11 -5.39 5.70
CA ASP A 53 -9.70 -4.05 5.77
C ASP A 53 -9.14 -3.14 4.68
N LEU A 54 -7.84 -3.24 4.40
CA LEU A 54 -7.20 -2.52 3.30
C LEU A 54 -7.84 -2.86 1.95
N VAL A 55 -8.12 -4.15 1.67
CA VAL A 55 -8.84 -4.58 0.47
C VAL A 55 -10.19 -3.88 0.33
N LYS A 56 -10.95 -3.70 1.41
CA LYS A 56 -12.27 -3.02 1.34
C LYS A 56 -12.14 -1.58 0.87
N HIS A 57 -11.08 -0.89 1.27
CA HIS A 57 -10.84 0.51 0.92
C HIS A 57 -10.27 0.68 -0.49
N LEU A 58 -9.49 -0.29 -0.95
CA LEU A 58 -8.84 -0.32 -2.26
C LEU A 58 -9.75 -0.83 -3.39
N ARG A 59 -10.73 -1.68 -3.07
CA ARG A 59 -11.53 -2.40 -4.05
C ARG A 59 -12.12 -1.47 -5.11
N GLY A 60 -11.81 -1.76 -6.38
CA GLY A 60 -12.35 -1.04 -7.53
C GLY A 60 -11.80 0.38 -7.73
N LYS A 61 -10.80 0.80 -6.95
CA LYS A 61 -10.17 2.12 -7.09
C LYS A 61 -8.82 2.01 -7.79
N ARG A 62 -8.44 3.06 -8.51
CA ARG A 62 -7.08 3.18 -9.06
C ARG A 62 -6.14 3.67 -7.96
N PHE A 63 -5.22 2.81 -7.55
CA PHE A 63 -4.27 3.05 -6.48
C PHE A 63 -2.84 3.14 -7.01
N LEU A 64 -2.09 4.14 -6.55
CA LEU A 64 -0.65 4.27 -6.81
C LEU A 64 0.15 4.03 -5.53
N LEU A 65 1.01 3.02 -5.56
CA LEU A 65 1.96 2.74 -4.49
C LEU A 65 3.38 3.09 -4.94
N VAL A 66 4.09 3.87 -4.13
CA VAL A 66 5.53 4.11 -4.25
C VAL A 66 6.21 3.50 -3.04
N LEU A 67 7.15 2.60 -3.28
CA LEU A 67 8.01 2.02 -2.25
C LEU A 67 9.44 2.48 -2.54
N ASP A 68 10.01 3.23 -1.62
CA ASP A 68 11.35 3.82 -1.74
C ASP A 68 12.34 3.08 -0.84
N ASP A 69 13.61 3.00 -1.27
CA ASP A 69 14.70 2.29 -0.58
C ASP A 69 14.39 0.82 -0.19
N VAL A 70 13.69 0.06 -1.04
CA VAL A 70 13.35 -1.34 -0.73
C VAL A 70 14.52 -2.31 -0.96
N TRP A 71 14.83 -3.13 0.07
CA TRP A 71 15.89 -4.14 0.04
C TRP A 71 15.39 -5.56 0.38
N SER A 72 14.25 -5.99 -0.16
CA SER A 72 13.76 -7.37 0.05
C SER A 72 14.24 -8.32 -1.05
N GLU A 73 14.90 -9.39 -0.64
CA GLU A 73 15.28 -10.53 -1.50
C GLU A 73 14.20 -11.63 -1.52
N SER A 74 13.19 -11.54 -0.66
CA SER A 74 12.15 -12.55 -0.50
C SER A 74 10.97 -12.28 -1.43
N TYR A 75 10.75 -13.19 -2.37
CA TYR A 75 9.58 -13.16 -3.24
C TYR A 75 8.27 -13.34 -2.47
N GLU A 76 8.26 -14.16 -1.41
CA GLU A 76 7.06 -14.41 -0.62
C GLU A 76 6.65 -13.18 0.20
N ASP A 77 7.61 -12.37 0.64
CA ASP A 77 7.32 -11.12 1.34
C ASP A 77 6.64 -10.13 0.40
N TRP A 78 7.16 -10.02 -0.83
CA TRP A 78 6.55 -9.21 -1.88
C TRP A 78 5.13 -9.67 -2.21
N LYS A 79 4.95 -10.99 -2.41
CA LYS A 79 3.65 -11.58 -2.70
C LYS A 79 2.65 -11.32 -1.58
N THR A 80 3.10 -11.41 -0.34
CA THR A 80 2.30 -11.10 0.86
C THR A 80 1.89 -9.63 0.87
N LEU A 81 2.84 -8.71 0.65
CA LEU A 81 2.58 -7.27 0.64
C LEU A 81 1.60 -6.87 -0.47
N VAL A 82 1.76 -7.44 -1.69
CA VAL A 82 0.95 -7.01 -2.85
C VAL A 82 -0.42 -7.66 -2.93
N GLY A 83 -0.68 -8.70 -2.12
CA GLY A 83 -1.95 -9.44 -2.09
C GLY A 83 -3.20 -8.55 -2.11
N PRO A 84 -3.31 -7.53 -1.24
CA PRO A 84 -4.45 -6.61 -1.21
C PRO A 84 -4.69 -5.84 -2.51
N PHE A 85 -3.63 -5.52 -3.27
CA PHE A 85 -3.72 -4.65 -4.44
C PHE A 85 -4.30 -5.35 -5.67
N HIS A 86 -4.44 -6.68 -5.65
CA HIS A 86 -5.16 -7.42 -6.68
C HIS A 86 -6.66 -7.10 -6.73
N ALA A 87 -7.21 -6.47 -5.68
CA ALA A 87 -8.58 -5.99 -5.66
C ALA A 87 -8.78 -4.59 -6.28
N CYS A 88 -7.68 -3.88 -6.61
CA CYS A 88 -7.72 -2.55 -7.23
C CYS A 88 -8.26 -2.60 -8.66
N ALA A 89 -8.70 -1.44 -9.17
CA ALA A 89 -9.02 -1.31 -10.59
C ALA A 89 -7.74 -1.32 -11.45
N PRO A 90 -7.82 -1.76 -12.72
CA PRO A 90 -6.72 -1.64 -13.67
C PRO A 90 -6.24 -0.18 -13.80
N GLY A 91 -4.91 0.00 -13.83
CA GLY A 91 -4.22 1.30 -13.82
C GLY A 91 -4.18 2.00 -15.17
#